data_AF-A0A090QLM0-F1
#
_entry.id   AF-A0A090QLM0-F1
#
_cell.length_a   1.000
_cell.length_b   1.000
_cell.length_c   1.000
_cell.angle_alpha   90.00
_cell.angle_beta   90.00
_cell.angle_gamma   90.00
#
_symmetry.space_group_name_H-M   'P 1'
#
loop_
_entity.id
_entity.type
_entity.pdbx_description
1 polymer ?
#
loop_
_entity_poly.entity_id
_entity_poly.type
_entity_poly.pdbx_seq_one_letter_code
_entity_poly.pdbx_strand_id
1 'polypeptide(L)'
;MLNAIRLFLLPEENFKNSKKKFGFSDKEGKFFSDDESFEHYFPSASSFLILECDNYLGGRLPHCQILYRGSADKLDYRRMFTSLRYEQIRHHFWDANAGEDGVGGRAEGLSPTKVQAFLKREDKYFKTLVRSAAIKELIYANQLLDIDAMRFCLFPLNATDDANVDAFRALVRLLFDMKTGSDTVRLAVANIIESQKKERKDALNFDIDALLNTMMRSPVGSVC
;
A
#
# COMPACT_ATOMS: atom_id res chain seq x y z
N MET A 1 7.09 -11.11 1.75
CA MET A 1 7.19 -9.64 1.82
C MET A 1 6.64 -8.96 0.58
N LEU A 2 7.13 -9.27 -0.64
CA LEU A 2 6.73 -8.57 -1.87
C LEU A 2 5.21 -8.65 -2.17
N ASN A 3 4.53 -9.74 -1.82
CA ASN A 3 3.08 -9.87 -2.04
C ASN A 3 2.23 -8.92 -1.17
N ALA A 4 2.71 -8.51 0.01
CA ALA A 4 1.95 -7.62 0.90
C ALA A 4 1.67 -6.25 0.25
N ILE A 5 2.55 -5.79 -0.65
CA ILE A 5 2.41 -4.50 -1.31
C ILE A 5 1.15 -4.42 -2.17
N ARG A 6 0.64 -5.56 -2.67
CA ARG A 6 -0.62 -5.65 -3.41
C ARG A 6 -1.79 -5.14 -2.55
N LEU A 7 -1.74 -5.33 -1.23
CA LEU A 7 -2.76 -4.85 -0.30
C LEU A 7 -2.79 -3.33 -0.20
N PHE A 8 -1.65 -2.65 -0.36
CA PHE A 8 -1.53 -1.20 -0.32
C PHE A 8 -1.97 -0.58 -1.64
N LEU A 9 -1.46 -1.13 -2.74
CA LEU A 9 -1.67 -0.61 -4.09
C LEU A 9 -3.10 -0.77 -4.59
N LEU A 10 -3.78 -1.86 -4.26
CA LEU A 10 -5.13 -2.13 -4.75
C LEU A 10 -6.18 -1.59 -3.78
N PRO A 11 -7.28 -0.98 -4.24
CA PRO A 11 -8.27 -0.30 -3.41
C PRO A 11 -9.27 -1.28 -2.78
N GLU A 12 -8.81 -2.47 -2.40
CA GLU A 12 -9.63 -3.52 -1.82
C GLU A 12 -9.85 -3.29 -0.32
N GLU A 13 -10.97 -3.77 0.20
CA GLU A 13 -11.37 -3.61 1.62
C GLU A 13 -11.48 -4.95 2.37
N ASN A 14 -11.42 -6.07 1.66
CA ASN A 14 -11.52 -7.41 2.23
C ASN A 14 -10.89 -8.48 1.31
N PHE A 15 -10.65 -9.64 1.90
CA PHE A 15 -10.07 -10.80 1.21
C PHE A 15 -11.10 -11.66 0.47
N LYS A 16 -12.40 -11.34 0.48
CA LYS A 16 -13.38 -12.12 -0.30
C LYS A 16 -13.04 -12.07 -1.79
N ASN A 17 -12.93 -13.22 -2.44
CA ASN A 17 -12.42 -13.39 -3.81
C ASN A 17 -10.96 -12.93 -3.96
N SER A 18 -10.10 -13.23 -2.98
CA SER A 18 -8.69 -12.83 -2.94
C SER A 18 -7.91 -13.27 -4.18
N LYS A 19 -8.24 -14.45 -4.74
CA LYS A 19 -7.70 -14.92 -6.03
C LYS A 19 -7.95 -13.92 -7.18
N LYS A 20 -9.12 -13.29 -7.25
CA LYS A 20 -9.47 -12.31 -8.29
C LYS A 20 -8.96 -10.90 -7.97
N LYS A 21 -8.90 -10.55 -6.69
CA LYS A 21 -8.47 -9.22 -6.25
C LYS A 21 -6.95 -9.10 -6.21
N PHE A 22 -6.30 -9.99 -5.48
CA PHE A 22 -4.87 -9.92 -5.21
C PHE A 22 -4.08 -10.94 -5.99
N GLY A 23 -4.62 -12.14 -6.22
CA GLY A 23 -3.94 -13.22 -6.94
C GLY A 23 -2.77 -13.83 -6.15
N PHE A 24 -2.91 -13.99 -4.84
CA PHE A 24 -1.87 -14.62 -4.02
C PHE A 24 -1.77 -16.11 -4.33
N SER A 25 -0.57 -16.56 -4.69
CA SER A 25 -0.28 -17.96 -4.98
C SER A 25 1.07 -18.37 -4.39
N ASP A 26 1.25 -19.68 -4.23
CA ASP A 26 2.54 -20.26 -3.90
C ASP A 26 3.49 -20.30 -5.12
N LYS A 27 4.66 -20.92 -4.93
CA LYS A 27 5.67 -21.07 -5.98
C LYS A 27 5.21 -22.00 -7.12
N GLU A 28 4.18 -22.80 -6.94
CA GLU A 28 3.66 -23.72 -7.97
C GLU A 28 2.46 -23.11 -8.71
N GLY A 29 2.05 -21.90 -8.34
CA GLY A 29 0.91 -21.20 -8.93
C GLY A 29 -0.44 -21.60 -8.34
N LYS A 30 -0.44 -22.36 -7.23
CA LYS A 30 -1.67 -22.68 -6.50
C LYS A 30 -2.09 -21.45 -5.69
N PHE A 31 -3.31 -20.98 -5.93
CA PHE A 31 -3.85 -19.83 -5.20
C PHE A 31 -4.17 -20.21 -3.75
N PHE A 32 -3.82 -19.32 -2.83
CA PHE A 32 -4.27 -19.41 -1.44
C PHE A 32 -5.76 -19.09 -1.35
N SER A 33 -6.42 -19.66 -0.36
CA SER A 33 -7.79 -19.31 -0.01
C SER A 33 -7.89 -17.89 0.60
N ASP A 34 -9.12 -17.40 0.70
CA ASP A 34 -9.40 -16.07 1.27
C ASP A 34 -8.97 -16.02 2.75
N ASP A 35 -9.30 -17.06 3.53
CA ASP A 35 -8.93 -17.20 4.94
C ASP A 35 -7.42 -17.34 5.14
N GLU A 36 -6.76 -18.22 4.38
CA GLU A 36 -5.29 -18.40 4.46
C GLU A 36 -4.57 -17.08 4.18
N SER A 37 -5.01 -16.34 3.16
CA SER A 37 -4.43 -15.05 2.82
C SER A 37 -4.67 -14.03 3.93
N PHE A 38 -5.89 -13.96 4.48
CA PHE A 38 -6.25 -13.01 5.52
C PHE A 38 -5.48 -13.25 6.82
N GLU A 39 -5.43 -14.50 7.29
CA GLU A 39 -4.70 -14.89 8.50
C GLU A 39 -3.18 -14.77 8.33
N HIS A 40 -2.66 -14.94 7.11
CA HIS A 40 -1.23 -14.72 6.85
C HIS A 40 -0.81 -13.26 7.08
N TYR A 41 -1.62 -12.30 6.63
CA TYR A 41 -1.28 -10.87 6.74
C TYR A 41 -1.78 -10.20 8.03
N PHE A 42 -2.86 -10.72 8.62
CA PHE A 42 -3.51 -10.12 9.76
C PHE A 42 -3.80 -11.16 10.85
N PRO A 43 -2.84 -11.93 11.39
CA PRO A 43 -3.11 -13.05 12.31
C PRO A 43 -3.79 -12.65 13.63
N SER A 44 -3.79 -11.37 14.01
CA SER A 44 -4.43 -10.90 15.24
C SER A 44 -5.06 -9.51 15.09
N ALA A 45 -5.85 -9.11 16.10
CA ALA A 45 -6.43 -7.77 16.18
C ALA A 45 -5.38 -6.64 16.31
N SER A 46 -4.14 -7.00 16.63
CA SER A 46 -3.00 -6.07 16.72
C SER A 46 -2.03 -6.20 15.54
N SER A 47 -2.43 -6.85 14.44
CA SER A 47 -1.61 -6.94 13.23
C SER A 47 -1.71 -5.65 12.41
N PHE A 48 -0.54 -5.09 12.08
CA PHE A 48 -0.41 -3.89 11.25
C PHE A 48 0.59 -4.11 10.13
N LEU A 49 0.26 -3.58 8.95
CA LEU A 49 1.19 -3.44 7.85
C LEU A 49 1.34 -1.94 7.56
N ILE A 50 2.59 -1.47 7.43
CA ILE A 50 2.86 -0.04 7.24
C ILE A 50 3.72 0.14 5.99
N LEU A 51 3.30 1.07 5.14
CA LEU A 51 4.04 1.50 3.96
C LEU A 51 4.31 3.00 4.09
N GLU A 52 5.58 3.39 4.18
CA GLU A 52 6.00 4.78 3.98
C GLU A 52 6.22 5.03 2.48
N CYS A 53 5.74 6.17 1.99
CA CYS A 53 5.92 6.63 0.62
C CYS A 53 6.23 8.12 0.60
N ASP A 54 7.05 8.54 -0.36
CA ASP A 54 7.16 9.94 -0.75
C ASP A 54 6.34 10.13 -2.03
N ASN A 55 5.29 10.96 -2.01
CA ASN A 55 4.72 11.45 -3.27
C ASN A 55 5.64 12.55 -3.80
N TYR A 56 6.02 12.49 -5.08
CA TYR A 56 6.92 13.45 -5.73
C TYR A 56 6.21 14.46 -6.62
N LEU A 57 4.93 14.23 -6.95
CA LEU A 57 4.16 15.06 -7.90
C LEU A 57 3.71 16.41 -7.32
N GLY A 58 3.66 16.54 -5.98
CA GLY A 58 3.32 17.78 -5.27
C GLY A 58 4.49 18.35 -4.43
N GLY A 59 5.73 18.03 -4.78
CA GLY A 59 6.90 18.13 -3.88
C GLY A 59 7.02 16.89 -3.00
N ARG A 60 8.13 16.71 -2.27
CA ARG A 60 8.39 15.51 -1.45
C ARG A 60 7.44 15.47 -0.24
N LEU A 61 6.26 14.91 -0.43
CA LEU A 61 5.23 14.77 0.59
C LEU A 61 5.28 13.35 1.15
N PRO A 62 5.96 13.15 2.30
CA PRO A 62 5.92 11.86 2.95
C PRO A 62 4.53 11.55 3.46
N HIS A 63 4.19 10.27 3.42
CA HIS A 63 3.06 9.75 4.13
C HIS A 63 3.26 8.27 4.48
N CYS A 64 2.51 7.82 5.48
CA CYS A 64 2.32 6.41 5.74
C CYS A 64 0.88 6.00 5.42
N GLN A 65 0.75 4.89 4.69
CA GLN A 65 -0.48 4.10 4.66
C GLN A 65 -0.32 2.95 5.66
N ILE A 66 -1.30 2.79 6.54
CA ILE A 66 -1.31 1.79 7.61
C ILE A 66 -2.53 0.90 7.42
N LEU A 67 -2.31 -0.39 7.21
CA LEU A 67 -3.36 -1.40 7.12
C LEU A 67 -3.47 -2.10 8.48
N TYR A 68 -4.70 -2.36 8.91
CA TYR A 68 -4.97 -3.08 10.15
C TYR A 68 -6.18 -4.00 10.00
N ARG A 69 -6.18 -5.07 10.80
CA ARG A 69 -7.27 -6.06 10.83
C ARG A 69 -8.58 -5.41 11.21
N GLY A 70 -9.64 -5.72 10.48
CA GLY A 70 -11.01 -5.39 10.87
C GLY A 70 -11.77 -6.62 11.34
N SER A 71 -12.95 -6.87 10.79
CA SER A 71 -13.82 -7.99 11.16
C SER A 71 -13.35 -9.30 10.53
N ALA A 72 -13.10 -10.31 11.38
CA ALA A 72 -12.73 -11.65 10.94
C ALA A 72 -13.81 -12.30 10.08
N ASP A 73 -15.08 -12.24 10.49
CA ASP A 73 -16.21 -12.82 9.75
C ASP A 73 -16.39 -12.21 8.34
N LYS A 74 -15.90 -10.99 8.14
CA LYS A 74 -15.96 -10.29 6.85
C LYS A 74 -14.66 -10.42 6.06
N LEU A 75 -13.62 -11.02 6.65
CA LEU A 75 -12.24 -11.03 6.17
C LEU A 75 -11.79 -9.63 5.76
N ASP A 76 -12.20 -8.62 6.52
CA ASP A 76 -12.02 -7.21 6.18
C ASP A 76 -10.79 -6.60 6.87
N TYR A 77 -10.22 -5.61 6.20
CA TYR A 77 -9.11 -4.81 6.71
C TYR A 77 -9.37 -3.34 6.39
N ARG A 78 -8.73 -2.47 7.15
CA ARG A 78 -9.00 -1.03 7.11
C ARG A 78 -7.71 -0.25 6.96
N ARG A 79 -7.85 1.02 6.58
CA ARG A 79 -6.71 1.88 6.25
C ARG A 79 -6.72 3.14 7.08
N MET A 80 -5.56 3.49 7.58
CA MET A 80 -5.24 4.83 8.07
C MET A 80 -4.20 5.46 7.15
N PHE A 81 -4.31 6.77 6.97
CA PHE A 81 -3.36 7.57 6.21
C PHE A 81 -2.89 8.69 7.10
N THR A 82 -1.58 8.93 7.12
CA THR A 82 -0.97 10.02 7.87
C THR A 82 0.18 10.64 7.09
N SER A 83 0.39 11.94 7.24
CA SER A 83 1.53 12.67 6.69
C SER A 83 2.81 12.50 7.52
N LEU A 84 2.72 11.83 8.68
CA LEU A 84 3.87 11.48 9.49
C LEU A 84 4.68 10.35 8.83
N ARG A 85 6.01 10.43 8.94
CA ARG A 85 6.92 9.35 8.56
C ARG A 85 6.85 8.19 9.55
N TYR A 86 7.25 7.01 9.10
CA TYR A 86 7.27 5.80 9.90
C TYR A 86 8.09 5.99 11.17
N GLU A 87 9.26 6.62 11.09
CA GLU A 87 10.11 6.89 12.26
C GLU A 87 9.38 7.67 13.36
N GLN A 88 8.48 8.59 12.99
CA GLN A 88 7.70 9.39 13.94
C GLN A 88 6.61 8.58 14.64
N ILE A 89 6.16 7.48 14.04
CA ILE A 89 5.03 6.67 14.54
C ILE A 89 5.46 5.27 15.01
N ARG A 90 6.71 4.87 14.73
CA ARG A 90 7.24 3.51 14.94
C ARG A 90 7.04 3.02 16.37
N HIS A 91 7.30 3.87 17.35
CA HIS A 91 7.20 3.55 18.78
C HIS A 91 5.77 3.18 19.25
N HIS A 92 4.74 3.50 18.46
CA HIS A 92 3.39 3.04 18.74
C HIS A 92 3.15 1.58 18.36
N PHE A 93 3.95 1.04 17.46
CA PHE A 93 3.84 -0.33 16.96
C PHE A 93 4.91 -1.25 17.53
N TRP A 94 6.13 -0.74 17.70
CA TRP A 94 7.29 -1.49 18.12
C TRP A 94 8.00 -0.81 19.29
N ASP A 95 8.27 -1.56 20.34
CA ASP A 95 9.14 -1.17 21.43
C ASP A 95 10.49 -1.88 21.27
N ALA A 96 11.54 -1.11 21.02
CA ALA A 96 12.89 -1.65 20.86
C ALA A 96 13.45 -2.26 22.16
N ASN A 97 12.87 -1.93 23.31
CA ASN A 97 13.28 -2.44 24.61
C ASN A 97 12.42 -3.62 25.10
N ALA A 98 11.41 -4.02 24.34
CA ALA A 98 10.58 -5.17 24.69
C ALA A 98 11.30 -6.49 24.35
N GLY A 99 11.23 -7.46 25.25
CA GLY A 99 11.84 -8.79 25.07
C GLY A 99 13.22 -8.93 25.71
N GLU A 100 13.54 -10.15 26.14
CA GLU A 100 14.80 -10.48 26.83
C GLU A 100 15.98 -10.67 25.85
N ASP A 101 15.70 -10.80 24.55
CA ASP A 101 16.67 -11.09 23.48
C ASP A 101 17.24 -9.84 22.80
N GLY A 102 16.77 -8.64 23.19
CA GLY A 102 17.21 -7.36 22.63
C GLY A 102 16.75 -7.09 21.20
N VAL A 103 15.83 -7.88 20.65
CA VAL A 103 15.27 -7.69 19.29
C VAL A 103 14.18 -6.60 19.30
N GLY A 104 13.61 -6.32 20.46
CA GLY A 104 12.40 -5.51 20.57
C GLY A 104 11.15 -6.36 20.36
N GLY A 105 10.00 -5.78 20.62
CA GLY A 105 8.72 -6.46 20.48
C GLY A 105 7.58 -5.51 20.19
N ARG A 106 6.38 -6.09 20.05
CA ARG A 106 5.15 -5.32 19.90
C ARG A 106 4.97 -4.36 21.07
N ALA A 107 4.67 -3.10 20.77
CA ALA A 107 4.42 -2.09 21.78
C ALA A 107 3.25 -2.49 22.71
N GLU A 108 3.37 -2.16 23.99
CA GLU A 108 2.36 -2.51 24.99
C GLU A 108 1.00 -1.84 24.69
N GLY A 109 -0.06 -2.63 24.75
CA GLY A 109 -1.42 -2.18 24.48
C GLY A 109 -1.65 -1.71 23.03
N LEU A 110 -0.83 -2.18 22.07
CA LEU A 110 -1.01 -1.90 20.65
C LEU A 110 -2.42 -2.29 20.19
N SER A 111 -3.18 -1.29 19.76
CA SER A 111 -4.52 -1.45 19.21
C SER A 111 -4.82 -0.36 18.16
N PRO A 112 -5.73 -0.63 17.20
CA PRO A 112 -6.11 0.37 16.20
C PRO A 112 -6.63 1.65 16.84
N THR A 113 -7.40 1.55 17.93
CA THR A 113 -7.95 2.71 18.64
C THR A 113 -6.85 3.62 19.22
N LYS A 114 -5.81 3.04 19.82
CA LYS A 114 -4.68 3.80 20.40
C LYS A 114 -3.90 4.54 19.30
N VAL A 115 -3.60 3.86 18.20
CA VAL A 115 -2.90 4.44 17.04
C VAL A 115 -3.75 5.55 16.41
N GLN A 116 -5.04 5.30 16.17
CA GLN A 116 -5.96 6.28 15.58
C GLN A 116 -6.09 7.54 16.45
N ALA A 117 -6.19 7.38 17.78
CA ALA A 117 -6.29 8.51 18.70
C ALA A 117 -5.03 9.40 18.68
N PHE A 118 -3.85 8.77 18.59
CA PHE A 118 -2.59 9.49 18.42
C PHE A 118 -2.55 10.24 17.09
N LEU A 119 -2.75 9.54 15.96
CA LEU A 119 -2.63 10.15 14.64
C LEU A 119 -3.63 11.28 14.42
N LYS A 120 -4.87 11.14 14.91
CA LYS A 120 -5.88 12.20 14.83
C LYS A 120 -5.48 13.47 15.59
N ARG A 121 -4.68 13.34 16.66
CA ARG A 121 -4.21 14.47 17.46
C ARG A 121 -2.98 15.15 16.84
N GLU A 122 -2.03 14.35 16.35
CA GLU A 122 -0.73 14.86 15.89
C GLU A 122 -0.72 15.27 14.41
N ASP A 123 -1.59 14.69 13.58
CA ASP A 123 -1.61 14.92 12.14
C ASP A 123 -2.95 15.48 11.67
N LYS A 124 -2.97 16.76 11.30
CA LYS A 124 -4.15 17.42 10.76
C LYS A 124 -4.65 16.83 9.44
N TYR A 125 -3.81 16.09 8.70
CA TYR A 125 -4.17 15.45 7.45
C TYR A 125 -4.62 13.99 7.63
N PHE A 126 -4.67 13.50 8.88
CA PHE A 126 -5.04 12.12 9.18
C PHE A 126 -6.41 11.75 8.57
N LYS A 127 -6.48 10.57 7.93
CA LYS A 127 -7.72 10.02 7.38
C LYS A 127 -7.83 8.53 7.68
N THR A 128 -9.04 8.07 7.93
CA THR A 128 -9.38 6.63 7.94
C THR A 128 -10.33 6.32 6.81
N LEU A 129 -10.02 5.32 6.01
CA LEU A 129 -10.88 4.87 4.92
C LEU A 129 -11.17 3.37 5.04
N VAL A 130 -12.41 3.01 4.72
CA VAL A 130 -12.90 1.62 4.73
C VAL A 130 -13.50 1.24 3.39
N ARG A 131 -14.13 2.19 2.68
CA ARG A 131 -14.84 1.93 1.43
C ARG A 131 -13.88 1.98 0.24
N SER A 132 -13.94 0.93 -0.59
CA SER A 132 -13.14 0.82 -1.82
C SER A 132 -13.20 2.08 -2.72
N ALA A 133 -14.37 2.69 -2.91
CA ALA A 133 -14.52 3.90 -3.73
C ALA A 133 -13.69 5.08 -3.22
N ALA A 134 -13.75 5.37 -1.91
CA ALA A 134 -12.97 6.45 -1.32
C ALA A 134 -11.46 6.14 -1.29
N ILE A 135 -11.10 4.86 -1.11
CA ILE A 135 -9.70 4.42 -1.20
C ILE A 135 -9.18 4.68 -2.62
N LYS A 136 -9.95 4.25 -3.64
CA LYS A 136 -9.65 4.42 -5.06
C LYS A 136 -9.43 5.89 -5.43
N GLU A 137 -10.33 6.78 -5.02
CA GLU A 137 -10.19 8.22 -5.26
C GLU A 137 -8.93 8.81 -4.61
N LEU A 138 -8.56 8.32 -3.43
CA LEU A 138 -7.40 8.86 -2.69
C LEU A 138 -6.07 8.36 -3.25
N ILE A 139 -5.91 7.04 -3.40
CA ILE A 139 -4.61 6.45 -3.78
C ILE A 139 -4.30 6.62 -5.27
N TYR A 140 -5.32 6.93 -6.09
CA TYR A 140 -5.19 7.17 -7.53
C TYR A 140 -5.55 8.60 -7.97
N ALA A 141 -5.56 9.55 -7.03
CA ALA A 141 -5.84 10.95 -7.34
C ALA A 141 -4.93 11.47 -8.47
N ASN A 142 -5.49 12.31 -9.34
CA ASN A 142 -4.76 12.92 -10.46
C ASN A 142 -5.07 14.42 -10.59
N GLN A 143 -5.03 15.10 -9.45
CA GLN A 143 -5.26 16.54 -9.34
C GLN A 143 -3.91 17.21 -9.08
N LEU A 144 -3.03 17.25 -10.09
CA LEU A 144 -1.62 17.62 -9.93
C LEU A 144 -1.38 19.00 -9.30
N LEU A 145 -2.36 19.91 -9.40
CA LEU A 145 -2.29 21.25 -8.82
C LEU A 145 -2.85 21.33 -7.38
N ASP A 146 -3.50 20.28 -6.89
CA ASP A 146 -4.05 20.18 -5.55
C ASP A 146 -3.18 19.27 -4.67
N ILE A 147 -2.29 19.90 -3.90
CA ILE A 147 -1.36 19.23 -2.98
C ILE A 147 -2.09 18.37 -1.94
N ASP A 148 -3.26 18.81 -1.46
CA ASP A 148 -3.99 18.09 -0.42
C ASP A 148 -4.71 16.87 -0.99
N ALA A 149 -5.28 16.98 -2.19
CA ALA A 149 -5.86 15.84 -2.90
C ALA A 149 -4.79 14.80 -3.28
N MET A 150 -3.59 15.25 -3.64
CA MET A 150 -2.48 14.37 -4.03
C MET A 150 -1.73 13.78 -2.83
N ARG A 151 -1.90 14.29 -1.61
CA ARG A 151 -1.04 13.98 -0.45
C ARG A 151 -0.81 12.49 -0.19
N PHE A 152 -1.85 11.67 -0.34
CA PHE A 152 -1.81 10.23 -0.11
C PHE A 152 -1.92 9.40 -1.40
N CYS A 153 -1.72 10.05 -2.55
CA CYS A 153 -1.69 9.38 -3.85
C CYS A 153 -0.47 8.45 -3.93
N LEU A 154 -0.71 7.21 -4.33
CA LEU A 154 0.33 6.23 -4.63
C LEU A 154 0.62 6.19 -6.13
N PHE A 155 -0.43 6.25 -6.96
CA PHE A 155 -0.30 6.13 -8.41
C PHE A 155 -1.40 6.90 -9.14
N PRO A 156 -1.12 8.08 -9.72
CA PRO A 156 -2.16 8.85 -10.39
C PRO A 156 -2.72 8.10 -11.60
N LEU A 157 -4.04 7.98 -11.67
CA LEU A 157 -4.74 7.45 -12.85
C LEU A 157 -5.46 8.57 -13.59
N ASN A 158 -5.50 8.50 -14.92
CA ASN A 158 -6.25 9.46 -15.73
C ASN A 158 -7.74 9.49 -15.37
N ALA A 159 -8.31 8.34 -15.05
CA ALA A 159 -9.64 8.19 -14.50
C ALA A 159 -9.64 7.09 -13.44
N THR A 160 -10.49 7.26 -12.43
CA THR A 160 -10.71 6.27 -11.36
C THR A 160 -11.91 5.36 -11.67
N ASP A 161 -12.24 5.18 -12.94
CA ASP A 161 -13.24 4.19 -13.35
C ASP A 161 -12.72 2.76 -13.18
N ASP A 162 -13.64 1.79 -13.21
CA ASP A 162 -13.30 0.39 -12.93
C ASP A 162 -12.41 -0.22 -14.03
N ALA A 163 -12.49 0.26 -15.26
CA ALA A 163 -11.64 -0.21 -16.36
C ALA A 163 -10.17 0.14 -16.14
N ASN A 164 -9.88 1.38 -15.74
CA ASN A 164 -8.52 1.83 -15.44
C ASN A 164 -7.96 1.12 -14.20
N VAL A 165 -8.79 0.90 -13.18
CA VAL A 165 -8.39 0.16 -11.97
C VAL A 165 -8.12 -1.30 -12.27
N ASP A 166 -8.94 -1.92 -13.12
CA ASP A 166 -8.74 -3.31 -13.56
C ASP A 166 -7.47 -3.47 -14.38
N ALA A 167 -7.18 -2.52 -15.28
CA ALA A 167 -5.93 -2.47 -16.03
C ALA A 167 -4.71 -2.33 -15.10
N PHE A 168 -4.77 -1.43 -14.12
CA PHE A 168 -3.71 -1.29 -13.12
C PHE A 168 -3.56 -2.55 -12.25
N ARG A 169 -4.66 -3.19 -11.85
CA ARG A 169 -4.62 -4.46 -11.12
C ARG A 169 -3.95 -5.56 -11.94
N ALA A 170 -4.25 -5.65 -13.24
CA ALA A 170 -3.59 -6.59 -14.15
C ALA A 170 -2.09 -6.30 -14.27
N LEU A 171 -1.70 -5.03 -14.37
CA LEU A 171 -0.30 -4.63 -14.36
C LEU A 171 0.39 -5.07 -13.06
N VAL A 172 -0.17 -4.72 -11.90
CA VAL A 172 0.32 -5.13 -10.57
C VAL A 172 0.52 -6.65 -10.51
N ARG A 173 -0.43 -7.44 -11.00
CA ARG A 173 -0.30 -8.90 -11.06
C ARG A 173 0.89 -9.33 -11.91
N LEU A 174 1.00 -8.82 -13.14
CA LEU A 174 2.13 -9.12 -14.03
C LEU A 174 3.48 -8.78 -13.37
N LEU A 175 3.57 -7.64 -12.68
CA LEU A 175 4.80 -7.24 -11.98
C LEU A 175 5.23 -8.25 -10.91
N PHE A 176 4.28 -8.91 -10.26
CA PHE A 176 4.56 -9.80 -9.14
C PHE A 176 4.50 -11.30 -9.50
N ASP A 177 3.94 -11.66 -10.66
CA ASP A 177 3.88 -13.04 -11.14
C ASP A 177 5.12 -13.40 -11.99
N MET A 178 5.82 -12.42 -12.55
CA MET A 178 7.09 -12.66 -13.26
C MET A 178 8.19 -13.06 -12.28
N LYS A 179 8.51 -14.36 -12.23
CA LYS A 179 9.64 -14.96 -11.50
C LYS A 179 11.04 -14.59 -12.05
N THR A 180 11.17 -13.56 -12.87
CA THR A 180 12.40 -13.24 -13.59
C THR A 180 12.72 -11.76 -13.48
N GLY A 181 13.88 -11.44 -12.89
CA GLY A 181 14.68 -10.20 -13.01
C GLY A 181 13.95 -8.86 -13.05
N SER A 182 14.32 -7.93 -12.17
CA SER A 182 13.78 -6.56 -12.10
C SER A 182 13.75 -5.81 -13.44
N ASP A 183 14.55 -6.23 -14.43
CA ASP A 183 14.79 -5.52 -15.68
C ASP A 183 13.72 -5.79 -16.73
N THR A 184 13.14 -7.00 -16.76
CA THR A 184 12.02 -7.32 -17.68
C THR A 184 10.72 -6.63 -17.23
N VAL A 185 10.57 -6.50 -15.91
CA VAL A 185 9.53 -5.71 -15.24
C VAL A 185 9.65 -4.22 -15.61
N ARG A 186 10.85 -3.63 -15.45
CA ARG A 186 11.12 -2.23 -15.83
C ARG A 186 10.80 -1.96 -17.30
N LEU A 187 11.23 -2.83 -18.21
CA LEU A 187 11.00 -2.68 -19.65
C LEU A 187 9.51 -2.78 -20.04
N ALA A 188 8.74 -3.67 -19.40
CA ALA A 188 7.31 -3.79 -19.67
C ALA A 188 6.51 -2.55 -19.22
N VAL A 189 6.81 -2.00 -18.04
CA VAL A 189 6.19 -0.77 -17.54
C VAL A 189 6.62 0.44 -18.38
N ALA A 190 7.90 0.54 -18.73
CA ALA A 190 8.43 1.61 -19.58
C ALA A 190 7.76 1.60 -20.97
N ASN A 191 7.56 0.43 -21.58
CA ASN A 191 6.91 0.28 -22.88
C ASN A 191 5.43 0.64 -22.87
N ILE A 192 4.70 0.37 -21.78
CA ILE A 192 3.29 0.80 -21.66
C ILE A 192 3.21 2.32 -21.57
N ILE A 193 4.13 2.96 -20.81
CA ILE A 193 4.21 4.41 -20.70
C ILE A 193 4.67 5.07 -22.02
N GLU A 194 5.62 4.46 -22.74
CA GLU A 194 6.08 4.95 -24.06
C GLU A 194 5.07 4.72 -25.18
N SER A 195 4.34 3.60 -25.15
CA SER A 195 3.20 3.36 -26.05
C SER A 195 2.10 4.40 -25.86
N GLN A 196 1.92 4.91 -24.63
CA GLN A 196 0.97 5.96 -24.27
C GLN A 196 1.48 7.39 -24.59
N LYS A 197 2.76 7.59 -24.97
CA LYS A 197 3.33 8.89 -25.38
C LYS A 197 2.92 9.35 -26.78
N LYS A 198 2.27 8.51 -27.60
CA LYS A 198 1.91 8.89 -28.98
C LYS A 198 0.73 9.88 -29.09
N GLU A 199 -0.01 10.14 -28.02
CA GLU A 199 -1.10 11.15 -28.04
C GLU A 199 -1.14 12.03 -26.78
N ARG A 200 -0.02 12.70 -26.47
CA ARG A 200 0.03 14.11 -26.02
C ARG A 200 1.46 14.47 -25.64
N LYS A 201 2.01 15.44 -26.36
CA LYS A 201 3.19 16.20 -25.93
C LYS A 201 2.77 17.06 -24.74
N ASP A 202 2.85 16.51 -23.54
CA ASP A 202 3.23 17.25 -22.33
C ASP A 202 3.59 16.25 -21.24
N ALA A 203 4.72 16.52 -20.62
CA ALA A 203 5.57 15.53 -19.97
C ALA A 203 5.11 15.15 -18.56
N LEU A 204 4.93 13.85 -18.32
CA LEU A 204 5.14 13.20 -17.02
C LEU A 204 6.34 12.25 -17.20
N ASN A 205 7.52 12.71 -16.80
CA ASN A 205 8.70 11.86 -16.75
C ASN A 205 8.56 10.96 -15.51
N PHE A 206 7.78 9.89 -15.66
CA PHE A 206 7.51 8.92 -14.61
C PHE A 206 8.73 8.01 -14.44
N ASP A 207 9.45 8.19 -13.33
CA ASP A 207 10.66 7.44 -13.03
C ASP A 207 10.31 6.13 -12.29
N ILE A 208 10.21 5.05 -13.07
CA ILE A 208 9.99 3.69 -12.56
C ILE A 208 11.15 3.26 -11.66
N ASP A 209 12.37 3.73 -11.91
CA ASP A 209 13.53 3.43 -11.08
C ASP A 209 13.39 4.11 -9.71
N ALA A 210 12.81 5.31 -9.65
CA ALA A 210 12.47 5.96 -8.37
C ALA A 210 11.39 5.17 -7.61
N LEU A 211 10.31 4.74 -8.28
CA LEU A 211 9.25 3.94 -7.66
C LEU A 211 9.80 2.60 -7.15
N LEU A 212 10.56 1.87 -7.96
CA LEU A 212 11.18 0.59 -7.58
C LEU A 212 12.25 0.78 -6.51
N ASN A 213 13.08 1.83 -6.57
CA ASN A 213 14.06 2.13 -5.52
C ASN A 213 13.39 2.53 -4.21
N THR A 214 12.26 3.25 -4.23
CA THR A 214 11.45 3.51 -3.03
C THR A 214 10.81 2.22 -2.50
N MET A 215 10.31 1.34 -3.37
CA MET A 215 9.77 0.03 -2.99
C MET A 215 10.84 -0.93 -2.43
N MET A 216 12.08 -0.86 -2.91
CA MET A 216 13.21 -1.69 -2.45
C MET A 216 13.91 -1.11 -1.22
N ARG A 217 13.80 0.20 -0.96
CA ARG A 217 14.38 0.87 0.22
C ARG A 217 13.42 1.02 1.40
N SER A 218 12.11 0.91 1.17
CA SER A 218 11.12 0.99 2.25
C SER A 218 11.05 -0.35 2.97
N PRO A 219 11.37 -0.43 4.28
CA PRO A 219 11.07 -1.62 5.05
C PRO A 219 9.54 -1.74 5.11
N VAL A 220 8.98 -2.74 4.43
CA VAL A 220 7.62 -3.20 4.78
C VAL A 220 7.76 -3.84 6.16
N GLY A 221 7.59 -3.03 7.20
CA GLY A 221 7.52 -3.50 8.57
C GLY A 221 6.22 -4.27 8.74
N SER A 222 6.31 -5.58 8.89
CA SER A 222 5.22 -6.39 9.42
C SER A 222 5.40 -6.44 10.92
N VAL A 223 4.47 -5.88 11.68
CA VAL A 223 4.39 -6.08 13.13
C VAL A 223 3.24 -7.04 13.37
N CYS A 224 3.60 -8.30 13.67
CA CYS A 224 2.66 -9.34 14.08
C CYS A 224 2.64 -9.46 15.60
#